data_AF-A0A974XDW3-F1
#
_entry.id   AF-A0A974XDW3-F1
#
_cell.length_a   1.000
_cell.length_b   1.000
_cell.length_c   1.000
_cell.angle_alpha   90.00
_cell.angle_beta   90.00
_cell.angle_gamma   90.00
#
_symmetry.space_group_name_H-M   'P 1'
#
loop_
_entity.id
_entity.type
_entity.pdbx_description
1 polymer ?
#
loop_
_entity_poly.entity_id
_entity_poly.type
_entity_poly.pdbx_seq_one_letter_code
_entity_poly.pdbx_strand_id
1 'polypeptide(L)'
;MDELKKLMLLTLGAASASMEKVDGVVQELIEKGKMTVKEGKELREELLRDKESGKHKEELKSFLASLRLATKEDLEKLEARVAELEAKLSE
;
A
#
# COMPACT_ATOMS: atom_id res chain seq x y z
N MET A 1 2.06 -4.00 11.42
CA MET A 1 0.64 -3.88 11.85
C MET A 1 0.22 -2.41 11.97
N ASP A 2 1.01 -1.54 12.60
CA ASP A 2 0.61 -0.13 12.80
C ASP A 2 0.58 0.73 11.53
N GLU A 3 1.41 0.45 10.54
CA GLU A 3 1.36 1.14 9.23
C GLU A 3 0.13 0.77 8.41
N LEU A 4 -0.26 -0.51 8.43
CA LEU A 4 -1.51 -0.96 7.80
C LEU A 4 -2.72 -0.40 8.55
N LYS A 5 -2.66 -0.28 9.88
CA LYS A 5 -3.66 0.45 10.66
C LYS A 5 -3.71 1.93 10.29
N LYS A 6 -2.56 2.60 10.08
CA LYS A 6 -2.51 3.98 9.60
C LYS A 6 -3.11 4.10 8.19
N LEU A 7 -2.80 3.17 7.29
CA LEU A 7 -3.39 3.09 5.95
C LEU A 7 -4.91 2.90 6.02
N MET A 8 -5.40 2.00 6.89
CA MET A 8 -6.83 1.80 7.17
C MET A 8 -7.49 3.02 7.82
N LEU A 9 -6.79 3.74 8.71
CA LEU A 9 -7.27 4.98 9.34
C LEU A 9 -7.35 6.15 8.34
N LEU A 10 -6.45 6.19 7.36
CA LEU A 10 -6.57 7.07 6.20
C LEU A 10 -7.73 6.65 5.30
N THR A 11 -8.01 5.34 5.21
CA THR A 11 -9.17 4.78 4.49
C THR A 11 -10.51 5.18 5.16
N LEU A 12 -10.51 5.38 6.48
CA LEU A 12 -11.65 5.90 7.23
C LEU A 12 -11.93 7.40 6.96
N GLY A 13 -11.05 8.10 6.25
CA GLY A 13 -11.39 9.39 5.66
C GLY A 13 -10.21 10.13 5.05
N ALA A 14 -10.06 10.03 3.73
CA ALA A 14 -9.14 10.87 2.94
C ALA A 14 -9.36 12.38 3.21
N ALA A 15 -10.60 12.78 3.51
CA ALA A 15 -10.97 14.14 3.90
C ALA A 15 -10.21 14.69 5.14
N SER A 16 -9.70 13.82 6.02
CA SER A 16 -8.95 14.20 7.23
C SER A 16 -7.42 14.00 7.13
N ALA A 17 -6.95 13.37 6.05
CA ALA A 17 -5.52 13.12 5.84
C ALA A 17 -4.80 14.42 5.45
N SER A 18 -3.73 14.83 6.14
CA SER A 18 -2.91 15.97 5.69
C SER A 18 -1.99 15.56 4.54
N MET A 19 -1.59 16.51 3.68
CA MET A 19 -0.66 16.27 2.57
C MET A 19 0.63 15.60 3.06
N GLU A 20 1.19 16.09 4.16
CA GLU A 20 2.40 15.52 4.80
C GLU A 20 2.23 14.04 5.20
N LYS A 21 1.04 13.64 5.66
CA LYS A 21 0.79 12.24 6.04
C LYS A 21 0.71 11.33 4.82
N VAL A 22 0.16 11.82 3.71
CA VAL A 22 0.12 11.08 2.43
C VAL A 22 1.55 10.90 1.91
N ASP A 23 2.33 11.97 1.90
CA ASP A 23 3.73 11.93 1.44
C ASP A 23 4.60 10.99 2.27
N GLY A 24 4.44 11.02 3.59
CA GLY A 24 5.17 10.13 4.50
C GLY A 24 4.87 8.65 4.25
N VAL A 25 3.59 8.30 4.07
CA VAL A 25 3.20 6.90 3.80
C VAL A 25 3.70 6.44 2.43
N VAL A 26 3.61 7.28 1.40
CA VAL A 26 4.11 6.96 0.06
C VAL A 26 5.62 6.76 0.08
N GLN A 27 6.38 7.65 0.73
CA GLN A 27 7.83 7.51 0.85
C GLN A 27 8.23 6.24 1.59
N GLU A 28 7.57 5.93 2.70
CA GLU A 28 7.87 4.75 3.50
C GLU A 28 7.65 3.44 2.70
N LEU A 29 6.64 3.42 1.84
CA LEU A 29 6.39 2.29 0.93
C LEU A 29 7.46 2.17 -0.17
N ILE A 30 7.99 3.29 -0.66
CA ILE A 30 9.10 3.31 -1.62
C ILE A 30 10.40 2.82 -0.96
N GLU A 31 10.73 3.36 0.22
CA GLU A 31 11.95 3.01 0.96
C GLU A 31 11.98 1.53 1.35
N LYS A 32 10.82 0.94 1.67
CA LYS A 32 10.70 -0.49 1.97
C LYS A 32 10.68 -1.37 0.72
N GLY A 33 10.87 -0.80 -0.48
CA GLY A 33 10.84 -1.52 -1.75
C GLY A 33 9.48 -2.12 -2.10
N LYS A 34 8.41 -1.64 -1.45
CA LYS A 34 7.03 -2.14 -1.66
C LYS A 34 6.32 -1.47 -2.83
N MET A 35 6.88 -0.37 -3.32
CA MET A 35 6.33 0.43 -4.41
C MET A 35 7.48 1.16 -5.12
N THR A 36 7.39 1.35 -6.43
CA THR A 36 8.37 2.15 -7.17
C THR A 36 8.13 3.65 -6.97
N VAL A 37 9.16 4.47 -7.21
CA VAL A 37 9.05 5.94 -7.15
C VAL A 37 7.95 6.48 -8.07
N LYS A 38 7.73 5.82 -9.21
CA LYS A 38 6.70 6.22 -10.18
C LYS A 38 5.30 5.94 -9.66
N GLU A 39 5.06 4.73 -9.16
CA GLU A 39 3.78 4.32 -8.58
C GLU A 39 3.42 5.17 -7.35
N GLY A 40 4.42 5.54 -6.55
CA GLY A 40 4.20 6.43 -5.41
C GLY A 40 3.77 7.83 -5.79
N LYS A 41 4.29 8.38 -6.91
CA LYS A 41 3.81 9.67 -7.44
C LYS A 41 2.37 9.59 -7.91
N GLU A 42 2.02 8.54 -8.64
CA GLU A 42 0.63 8.33 -9.12
C GLU A 42 -0.34 8.14 -7.94
N LEU A 43 0.03 7.35 -6.93
CA LEU A 43 -0.78 7.17 -5.73
C LEU A 43 -1.01 8.48 -4.95
N ARG A 44 0.04 9.30 -4.82
CA ARG A 44 -0.06 10.62 -4.19
C ARG A 44 -1.05 11.51 -4.95
N GLU A 45 -0.94 11.56 -6.27
CA GLU A 45 -1.82 12.39 -7.11
C GLU A 45 -3.28 11.95 -7.00
N GLU A 46 -3.55 10.64 -7.03
CA GLU A 46 -4.91 10.11 -6.86
C GLU A 46 -5.50 10.41 -5.48
N LEU A 47 -4.72 10.25 -4.40
CA LEU A 47 -5.17 10.54 -3.04
C LEU A 47 -5.52 12.02 -2.86
N LEU A 48 -4.78 12.92 -3.50
CA LEU A 48 -5.09 14.35 -3.52
C LEU A 48 -6.36 14.65 -4.31
N ARG A 49 -6.56 13.95 -5.43
CA ARG A 49 -7.74 14.08 -6.29
C ARG A 49 -9.03 13.60 -5.62
N ASP A 50 -8.97 12.49 -4.88
CA ASP A 50 -10.12 11.97 -4.12
C ASP A 50 -10.49 12.91 -2.96
N LYS A 51 -9.50 13.58 -2.36
CA LYS A 51 -9.72 14.56 -1.28
C LYS A 51 -10.54 15.79 -1.71
N GLU A 52 -10.38 16.24 -2.95
CA GLU A 52 -11.13 17.37 -3.50
C GLU A 52 -12.57 17.01 -3.92
N SER A 53 -12.86 15.73 -4.15
CA SER A 53 -14.07 15.30 -4.85
C SER A 53 -14.96 14.33 -4.07
N GLY A 54 -14.44 13.65 -3.04
CA GLY A 54 -15.18 12.81 -2.08
C GLY A 54 -15.98 11.63 -2.66
N LYS A 55 -15.84 11.35 -3.95
CA LYS A 55 -16.70 10.42 -4.72
C LYS A 55 -15.93 9.33 -5.46
N HIS A 56 -14.59 9.29 -5.41
CA HIS A 56 -13.78 8.45 -6.29
C HIS A 56 -13.18 7.24 -5.58
N LYS A 57 -13.87 6.72 -4.55
CA LYS A 57 -13.49 5.48 -3.85
C LYS A 57 -13.27 4.29 -4.78
N GLU A 58 -14.07 4.15 -5.84
CA GLU A 58 -13.91 3.02 -6.77
C GLU A 58 -12.79 3.22 -7.79
N GLU A 59 -12.46 4.45 -8.17
CA GLU A 59 -11.28 4.72 -9.01
C GLU A 59 -10.01 4.40 -8.23
N LEU A 60 -9.93 4.86 -6.98
CA LEU A 60 -8.81 4.55 -6.08
C LEU A 60 -8.65 3.04 -5.86
N LYS A 61 -9.76 2.32 -5.68
CA LYS A 61 -9.75 0.86 -5.54
C LYS A 61 -9.26 0.16 -6.80
N SER A 62 -9.65 0.66 -7.97
CA SER A 62 -9.22 0.14 -9.26
C SER A 62 -7.73 0.40 -9.53
N PHE A 63 -7.23 1.56 -9.11
CA PHE A 63 -5.81 1.92 -9.21
C PHE A 63 -4.96 1.08 -8.25
N LEU A 64 -5.37 0.93 -6.99
CA LEU A 64 -4.71 0.04 -6.03
C LEU A 64 -4.66 -1.42 -6.54
N ALA A 65 -5.71 -1.88 -7.23
CA ALA A 65 -5.72 -3.18 -7.89
C ALA A 65 -4.78 -3.23 -9.11
N SER A 66 -4.58 -2.11 -9.81
CA SER A 66 -3.67 -1.99 -10.96
C SER A 66 -2.19 -2.00 -10.56
N LEU A 67 -1.86 -1.56 -9.35
CA LEU A 67 -0.50 -1.54 -8.79
C LEU A 67 0.08 -2.93 -8.51
N ARG A 68 -0.65 -4.03 -8.82
CA ARG A 68 -0.22 -5.43 -8.60
C ARG A 68 0.36 -5.65 -7.19
N LEU A 69 -0.19 -4.97 -6.20
CA LEU A 69 0.27 -5.05 -4.82
C LEU A 69 0.08 -6.47 -4.31
N ALA A 70 1.11 -7.02 -3.67
CA ALA A 70 1.01 -8.33 -3.03
C ALA A 70 -0.05 -8.26 -1.92
N THR A 71 -1.05 -9.13 -2.00
CA THR A 71 -2.07 -9.24 -0.97
C THR A 71 -1.50 -9.94 0.28
N LYS A 72 -2.24 -9.88 1.40
CA LYS A 72 -1.86 -10.62 2.61
C LYS A 72 -1.74 -12.12 2.34
N GLU A 73 -2.62 -12.67 1.53
CA GLU A 73 -2.59 -14.08 1.13
C GLU A 73 -1.39 -14.42 0.26
N ASP A 74 -0.95 -13.50 -0.61
CA ASP A 74 0.28 -13.69 -1.39
C ASP A 74 1.51 -13.71 -0.48
N LEU A 75 1.52 -12.87 0.56
CA LEU A 75 2.60 -12.82 1.54
C LEU A 75 2.65 -14.10 2.38
N GLU A 76 1.50 -14.57 2.89
CA GLU A 76 1.43 -15.80 3.68
C GLU A 76 1.87 -17.03 2.86
N LYS A 77 1.49 -17.10 1.58
CA LYS A 77 1.97 -18.15 0.66
C LYS A 77 3.47 -18.06 0.44
N LEU A 78 4.03 -16.86 0.36
CA LEU A 78 5.46 -16.67 0.18
C LEU A 78 6.24 -17.05 1.44
N GLU A 79 5.77 -16.64 2.62
CA GLU A 79 6.34 -17.03 3.92
C GLU A 79 6.35 -18.55 4.10
N ALA A 80 5.24 -19.23 3.77
CA ALA A 80 5.16 -20.70 3.83
C ALA A 80 6.19 -21.38 2.91
N ARG A 81 6.36 -20.86 1.68
CA ARG A 81 7.36 -21.39 0.73
C ARG A 81 8.79 -21.14 1.19
N VAL A 82 9.06 -19.98 1.78
CA VAL A 82 10.38 -19.66 2.34
C VAL A 82 10.70 -20.61 3.49
N ALA A 83 9.77 -20.81 4.42
CA ALA A 83 9.94 -21.75 5.54
C ALA A 83 10.21 -23.18 5.07
N GLU A 84 9.52 -23.65 4.02
CA GLU A 84 9.76 -24.97 3.44
C GLU A 84 11.17 -25.09 2.81
N LEU A 85 11.64 -24.04 2.14
CA LEU A 85 12.97 -24.01 1.54
C LEU A 85 14.07 -23.94 2.60
N GLU A 86 13.87 -23.14 3.65
CA GLU A 86 14.79 -23.05 4.79
C GLU A 86 14.93 -24.39 5.51
N ALA A 87 13.80 -25.09 5.75
CA ALA A 87 13.81 -26.43 6.36
C ALA A 87 14.64 -27.43 5.54
N LYS A 88 14.52 -27.39 4.20
CA LYS A 88 15.28 -28.24 3.27
C LYS A 88 16.78 -27.89 3.18
N LEU A 89 17.16 -26.66 3.50
CA LEU A 89 18.58 -26.24 3.54
C LEU A 89 19.26 -26.57 4.87
N SER A 90 18.47 -26.74 5.93
CA SER A 90 18.96 -27.10 7.27
C SER A 90 19.06 -28.62 7.52
N GLU A 91 18.71 -29.44 6.52
CA GLU A 91 18.91 -30.89 6.46
C GLU A 91 20.14 -31.23 5.61
#